data_AF-A0A2S7JCS3-F1
#
_entry.id   AF-A0A2S7JCS3-F1
#
_cell.length_a   1.000
_cell.length_b   1.000
_cell.length_c   1.000
_cell.angle_alpha   90.00
_cell.angle_beta   90.00
_cell.angle_gamma   90.00
#
_symmetry.space_group_name_H-M   'P 1'
#
loop_
_entity.id
_entity.type
_entity.pdbx_description
1 polymer ?
#
loop_
_entity_poly.entity_id
_entity_poly.type
_entity_poly.pdbx_seq_one_letter_code
_entity_poly.pdbx_strand_id
1 'polypeptide(L)'
;MTETTSTEATATPDGKRKLFPLRKRTGTASFHMSKAAVGFGADDLENLSPKEAIMLTAGAVWGSTEVMPCPHCGTIDSHLWRPLDLRWKCKGCGSTFSVTSKTVFADLKLPLSKVLKIAHSWMPGSSGVPALQLRRHWGMTYPTIFTLCHKLREGIARGFNVGVLAGYQEMDGMDTNGRRYREKRNKPLGSRHKGAPTVPVELLKPDKDFVGPPVPHKFWKKVQQPADRRMVMVMRQRGVSKGKGATATRVGIAITESSHTATTLATRFASAESVVLSDEDGSYDAFGRIFKEHKSISHSEAYSDGKGTNNNQAESFNRRMRRAVEGMYLNPSNKYLHEYASEQAWREDTRRMPTGEKLHNLLRVVMFVGPSQSWCGYTQGKHRLEELLLEGNKPAKARGRPKGWVAPVPR
;
A
#
# COMPACT_ATOMS: atom_id res chain seq x y z
N MET A 1 -49.47 -6.61 36.44
CA MET A 1 -49.38 -5.77 35.23
C MET A 1 -47.92 -5.54 34.91
N THR A 2 -47.39 -6.29 33.94
CA THR A 2 -46.35 -5.90 32.97
C THR A 2 -46.13 -7.13 32.08
N GLU A 3 -46.88 -7.14 30.98
CA GLU A 3 -46.78 -8.14 29.92
C GLU A 3 -45.39 -8.08 29.28
N THR A 4 -44.73 -9.24 29.20
CA THR A 4 -43.55 -9.41 28.35
C THR A 4 -44.05 -9.84 26.97
N THR A 5 -44.07 -8.90 26.04
CA THR A 5 -44.40 -9.14 24.64
C THR A 5 -43.28 -9.95 23.97
N SER A 6 -43.49 -11.26 23.86
CA SER A 6 -42.74 -12.11 22.94
C SER A 6 -43.05 -11.66 21.51
N THR A 7 -42.07 -11.05 20.85
CA THR A 7 -42.15 -10.75 19.42
C THR A 7 -42.03 -12.05 18.63
N GLU A 8 -43.18 -12.64 18.30
CA GLU A 8 -43.27 -13.76 17.37
C GLU A 8 -42.79 -13.33 15.99
N ALA A 9 -41.73 -13.97 15.51
CA ALA A 9 -41.22 -13.79 14.17
C ALA A 9 -42.23 -14.36 13.16
N THR A 10 -42.77 -13.50 12.31
CA THR A 10 -43.68 -13.84 11.21
C THR A 10 -43.04 -14.84 10.25
N ALA A 11 -43.50 -16.10 10.30
CA ALA A 11 -43.12 -17.16 9.38
C ALA A 11 -43.89 -16.99 8.05
N THR A 12 -43.20 -17.11 6.91
CA THR A 12 -43.83 -17.22 5.59
C THR A 12 -44.50 -18.60 5.41
N PRO A 13 -45.48 -18.75 4.50
CA PRO A 13 -46.38 -19.93 4.42
C PRO A 13 -45.70 -21.29 4.23
N ASP A 14 -44.43 -21.31 3.78
CA ASP A 14 -43.66 -22.53 3.49
C ASP A 14 -42.75 -23.02 4.62
N GLY A 15 -42.87 -22.53 5.86
CA GLY A 15 -42.07 -23.00 7.01
C GLY A 15 -40.56 -22.74 6.93
N LYS A 16 -40.05 -22.19 5.82
CA LYS A 16 -38.66 -21.78 5.66
C LYS A 16 -38.48 -20.41 6.29
N ARG A 17 -37.71 -20.33 7.39
CA ARG A 17 -37.20 -19.05 7.92
C ARG A 17 -36.65 -18.23 6.75
N LYS A 18 -37.05 -16.95 6.61
CA LYS A 18 -36.42 -16.02 5.66
C LYS A 18 -34.91 -16.02 5.95
N LEU A 19 -34.16 -16.78 5.16
CA LEU A 19 -32.71 -16.67 5.16
C LEU A 19 -32.43 -15.22 4.75
N PHE A 20 -31.85 -14.43 5.66
CA PHE A 20 -31.28 -13.14 5.31
C PHE A 20 -30.56 -13.31 3.97
N PRO A 21 -30.77 -12.43 2.97
CA PRO A 21 -30.17 -12.62 1.66
C PRO A 21 -28.66 -12.74 1.85
N LEU A 22 -28.16 -13.98 1.79
CA LEU A 22 -26.75 -14.29 1.95
C LEU A 22 -26.10 -13.72 0.70
N ARG A 23 -25.61 -12.49 0.81
CA ARG A 23 -24.86 -11.81 -0.25
C ARG A 23 -23.86 -12.84 -0.78
N LYS A 24 -23.95 -13.18 -2.07
CA LYS A 24 -23.06 -14.19 -2.71
C LYS A 24 -21.64 -13.90 -2.24
N ARG A 25 -21.07 -14.83 -1.46
CA ARG A 25 -19.77 -14.62 -0.82
C ARG A 25 -18.72 -14.62 -1.92
N THR A 26 -18.24 -13.44 -2.30
CA THR A 26 -17.07 -13.34 -3.18
C THR A 26 -15.85 -13.89 -2.42
N GLY A 27 -14.92 -14.54 -3.11
CA GLY A 27 -13.87 -15.35 -2.47
C GLY A 27 -13.13 -14.65 -1.33
N THR A 28 -12.77 -13.37 -1.49
CA THR A 28 -12.08 -12.60 -0.43
C THR A 28 -12.95 -12.35 0.80
N ALA A 29 -14.24 -12.04 0.62
CA ALA A 29 -15.17 -11.86 1.71
C ALA A 29 -15.40 -13.17 2.48
N SER A 30 -15.37 -14.32 1.79
CA SER A 30 -15.49 -15.63 2.44
C SER A 30 -14.38 -15.90 3.46
N PHE A 31 -13.13 -15.52 3.14
CA PHE A 31 -12.00 -15.65 4.04
C PHE A 31 -12.17 -14.76 5.28
N HIS A 32 -12.46 -13.46 5.09
CA HIS A 32 -12.57 -12.51 6.20
C HIS A 32 -13.73 -12.81 7.16
N MET A 33 -14.77 -13.51 6.71
CA MET A 33 -15.87 -13.97 7.57
C MET A 33 -15.62 -15.36 8.18
N SER A 34 -14.52 -16.03 7.82
CA SER A 34 -14.19 -17.36 8.33
C SER A 34 -13.48 -17.27 9.67
N LYS A 35 -13.56 -18.35 10.46
CA LYS A 35 -12.78 -18.50 11.70
C LYS A 35 -11.27 -18.41 11.44
N ALA A 36 -10.80 -18.85 10.27
CA ALA A 36 -9.37 -18.81 9.91
C ALA A 36 -8.81 -17.38 9.80
N ALA A 37 -9.65 -16.36 9.58
CA ALA A 37 -9.18 -14.97 9.58
C ALA A 37 -8.95 -14.41 11.00
N VAL A 38 -9.56 -15.04 12.01
CA VAL A 38 -9.53 -14.61 13.41
C VAL A 38 -8.60 -15.53 14.19
N GLY A 39 -7.66 -14.96 14.93
CA GLY A 39 -6.70 -15.69 15.75
C GLY A 39 -6.23 -14.80 16.88
N PHE A 40 -4.95 -14.43 16.87
CA PHE A 40 -4.38 -13.46 17.80
C PHE A 40 -5.06 -12.08 17.70
N GLY A 41 -5.65 -11.63 18.81
CA GLY A 41 -6.45 -10.41 18.92
C GLY A 41 -5.79 -9.26 19.67
N ALA A 42 -6.57 -8.22 19.93
CA ALA A 42 -6.14 -7.08 20.73
C ALA A 42 -6.00 -7.44 22.21
N ASP A 43 -6.92 -8.24 22.74
CA ASP A 43 -6.95 -8.66 24.16
C ASP A 43 -5.73 -9.52 24.49
N ASP A 44 -5.36 -10.45 23.60
CA ASP A 44 -4.15 -11.28 23.76
C ASP A 44 -2.90 -10.40 23.91
N LEU A 45 -2.82 -9.35 23.10
CA LEU A 45 -1.70 -8.40 23.09
C LEU A 45 -1.72 -7.47 24.32
N GLU A 46 -2.89 -7.23 24.91
CA GLU A 46 -3.03 -6.47 26.15
C GLU A 46 -2.50 -7.23 27.35
N ASN A 47 -2.73 -8.54 27.38
CA ASN A 47 -2.34 -9.44 28.45
C ASN A 47 -0.84 -9.83 28.43
N LEU A 48 -0.10 -9.52 27.36
CA LEU A 48 1.32 -9.83 27.27
C LEU A 48 2.16 -9.05 28.30
N SER A 49 2.94 -9.80 29.08
CA SER A 49 4.02 -9.23 29.86
C SER A 49 5.14 -8.67 28.96
N PRO A 50 5.98 -7.75 29.47
CA PRO A 50 7.13 -7.24 28.73
C PRO A 50 8.08 -8.33 28.21
N LYS A 51 8.28 -9.40 29.01
CA LYS A 51 9.11 -10.55 28.62
C LYS A 51 8.47 -11.32 27.46
N GLU A 52 7.17 -11.60 27.53
CA GLU A 52 6.47 -12.33 26.47
C GLU A 52 6.41 -11.52 25.18
N ALA A 53 6.22 -10.19 25.26
CA ALA A 53 6.31 -9.32 24.09
C ALA A 53 7.67 -9.42 23.39
N ILE A 54 8.76 -9.50 24.16
CA ILE A 54 10.11 -9.68 23.63
C ILE A 54 10.28 -11.06 23.01
N MET A 55 9.81 -12.12 23.66
CA MET A 55 9.90 -13.49 23.14
C MET A 55 9.05 -13.70 21.88
N LEU A 56 7.85 -13.13 21.82
CA LEU A 56 7.00 -13.11 20.63
C LEU A 56 7.71 -12.43 19.46
N THR A 57 8.37 -11.30 19.74
CA THR A 57 9.12 -10.56 18.73
C THR A 57 10.37 -11.33 18.28
N ALA A 58 11.10 -11.95 19.21
CA ALA A 58 12.26 -12.80 18.92
C ALA A 58 11.88 -13.98 18.01
N GLY A 59 10.81 -14.70 18.36
CA GLY A 59 10.25 -15.76 17.52
C GLY A 59 9.89 -15.27 16.12
N ALA A 60 9.31 -14.07 16.01
CA ALA A 60 8.96 -13.50 14.71
C ALA A 60 10.16 -13.15 13.81
N VAL A 61 11.24 -12.63 14.41
CA VAL A 61 12.40 -12.13 13.68
C VAL A 61 13.43 -13.23 13.42
N TRP A 62 13.74 -14.04 14.43
CA TRP A 62 14.81 -15.04 14.38
C TRP A 62 14.29 -16.46 14.13
N GLY A 63 12.98 -16.69 14.27
CA GLY A 63 12.40 -18.04 14.19
C GLY A 63 12.66 -18.90 15.43
N SER A 64 13.38 -18.38 16.42
CA SER A 64 13.70 -19.04 17.68
C SER A 64 13.85 -18.01 18.81
N THR A 65 13.54 -18.44 20.03
CA THR A 65 13.79 -17.68 21.27
C THR A 65 15.10 -18.09 21.93
N GLU A 66 15.69 -19.20 21.50
CA GLU A 66 16.88 -19.79 22.11
C GLU A 66 18.12 -19.53 21.30
N VAL A 67 18.05 -19.68 19.97
CA VAL A 67 19.19 -19.48 19.06
C VAL A 67 18.94 -18.23 18.23
N MET A 68 19.84 -17.26 18.31
CA MET A 68 19.70 -16.00 17.60
C MET A 68 21.04 -15.41 17.15
N PRO A 69 21.05 -14.62 16.06
CA PRO A 69 22.23 -13.89 15.63
C PRO A 69 22.50 -12.68 16.52
N CYS A 70 23.73 -12.51 16.98
CA CYS A 70 24.16 -11.29 17.63
C CYS A 70 24.25 -10.14 16.60
N PRO A 71 23.56 -9.00 16.81
CA PRO A 71 23.63 -7.87 15.88
C PRO A 71 25.01 -7.20 15.84
N HIS A 72 25.88 -7.41 16.84
CA HIS A 72 27.19 -6.79 16.91
C HIS A 72 28.27 -7.55 16.14
N CYS A 73 28.39 -8.86 16.39
CA CYS A 73 29.45 -9.71 15.82
C CYS A 73 28.95 -10.78 14.84
N GLY A 74 27.64 -10.97 14.70
CA GLY A 74 27.05 -11.96 13.78
C GLY A 74 27.06 -13.40 14.29
N THR A 75 27.66 -13.69 15.46
CA THR A 75 27.65 -15.05 16.05
C THR A 75 26.22 -15.52 16.26
N ILE A 76 25.90 -16.72 15.77
CA ILE A 76 24.59 -17.38 15.92
C ILE A 76 24.75 -18.45 16.99
N ASP A 77 24.18 -18.20 18.17
CA ASP A 77 24.25 -19.14 19.30
C ASP A 77 23.13 -18.84 20.32
N SER A 78 23.02 -19.72 21.30
CA SER A 78 22.30 -19.58 22.55
C SER A 78 22.93 -18.53 23.48
N HIS A 79 22.62 -17.26 23.28
CA HIS A 79 23.15 -16.18 24.11
C HIS A 79 22.51 -16.13 25.51
N LEU A 80 23.23 -15.58 26.50
CA LEU A 80 22.78 -15.54 27.89
C LEU A 80 21.63 -14.54 28.06
N TRP A 81 20.45 -15.03 28.45
CA TRP A 81 19.31 -14.18 28.80
C TRP A 81 19.51 -13.50 30.16
N ARG A 82 19.28 -12.18 30.24
CA ARG A 82 19.34 -11.38 31.47
C ARG A 82 17.92 -10.95 31.86
N PRO A 83 17.26 -11.61 32.84
CA PRO A 83 15.85 -11.36 33.17
C PRO A 83 15.57 -9.94 33.66
N LEU A 84 16.50 -9.33 34.41
CA LEU A 84 16.32 -7.98 34.97
C LEU A 84 16.33 -6.89 33.89
N ASP A 85 17.20 -7.04 32.89
CA ASP A 85 17.34 -6.07 31.81
C ASP A 85 16.44 -6.37 30.59
N LEU A 86 15.84 -7.56 30.57
CA LEU A 86 15.09 -8.12 29.43
C LEU A 86 15.90 -8.08 28.12
N ARG A 87 17.18 -8.46 28.21
CA ARG A 87 18.15 -8.43 27.09
C ARG A 87 18.99 -9.70 27.07
N TRP A 88 19.64 -9.96 25.94
CA TRP A 88 20.65 -11.01 25.82
C TRP A 88 22.05 -10.43 25.94
N LYS A 89 22.98 -11.20 26.51
CA LYS A 89 24.42 -10.95 26.48
C LYS A 89 25.07 -11.95 25.54
N CYS A 90 25.72 -11.45 24.48
CA CYS A 90 26.36 -12.29 23.49
C CYS A 90 27.53 -13.08 24.12
N LYS A 91 27.59 -14.39 23.83
CA LYS A 91 28.69 -15.27 24.24
C LYS A 91 29.99 -14.98 23.50
N GLY A 92 29.91 -14.57 22.23
CA GLY A 92 31.09 -14.26 21.40
C GLY A 92 31.75 -12.93 21.74
N CYS A 93 31.01 -11.82 21.61
CA CYS A 93 31.58 -10.48 21.80
C CYS A 93 31.31 -9.84 23.17
N GLY A 94 30.58 -10.51 24.07
CA GLY A 94 30.23 -9.99 25.40
C GLY A 94 29.24 -8.81 25.43
N SER A 95 28.90 -8.23 24.28
CA SER A 95 27.97 -7.10 24.17
C SER A 95 26.53 -7.50 24.51
N THR A 96 25.78 -6.57 25.10
CA THR A 96 24.35 -6.76 25.37
C THR A 96 23.51 -6.25 24.21
N PHE A 97 22.44 -6.97 23.86
CA PHE A 97 21.54 -6.59 22.77
C PHE A 97 20.10 -7.02 23.06
N SER A 98 19.15 -6.39 22.38
CA SER A 98 17.72 -6.71 22.36
C SER A 98 17.29 -7.11 20.95
N VAL A 99 16.04 -7.59 20.80
CA VAL A 99 15.45 -7.87 19.47
C VAL A 99 15.40 -6.61 18.59
N THR A 100 15.36 -5.43 19.21
CA THR A 100 15.31 -4.15 18.50
C THR A 100 16.69 -3.57 18.16
N SER A 101 17.78 -4.15 18.67
CA SER A 101 19.15 -3.68 18.41
C SER A 101 19.48 -3.75 16.91
N LYS A 102 20.00 -2.64 16.37
CA LYS A 102 20.29 -2.46 14.93
C LYS A 102 19.10 -2.71 14.00
N THR A 103 17.86 -2.57 14.47
CA THR A 103 16.65 -2.65 13.63
C THR A 103 16.05 -1.26 13.37
N VAL A 104 14.96 -1.20 12.62
CA VAL A 104 14.16 0.03 12.42
C VAL A 104 13.70 0.66 13.74
N PHE A 105 13.50 -0.17 14.77
CA PHE A 105 13.13 0.26 16.13
C PHE A 105 14.33 0.49 17.06
N ALA A 106 15.55 0.56 16.52
CA ALA A 106 16.71 0.97 17.29
C ALA A 106 16.46 2.33 17.96
N ASP A 107 16.93 2.45 19.21
CA ASP A 107 16.87 3.64 20.05
C ASP A 107 15.47 4.20 20.31
N LEU A 108 14.44 3.38 20.09
CA LEU A 108 13.08 3.76 20.40
C LEU A 108 12.87 3.79 21.92
N LYS A 109 12.50 4.97 22.45
CA LYS A 109 12.22 5.18 23.88
C LYS A 109 10.89 4.57 24.34
N LEU A 110 10.08 4.05 23.43
CA LEU A 110 8.79 3.44 23.76
C LEU A 110 8.98 1.97 24.16
N PRO A 111 8.27 1.50 25.20
CA PRO A 111 8.24 0.07 25.52
C PRO A 111 7.79 -0.76 24.31
N LEU A 112 8.45 -1.90 24.07
CA LEU A 112 8.16 -2.76 22.92
C LEU A 112 6.71 -3.23 22.89
N SER A 113 6.13 -3.56 24.06
CA SER A 113 4.71 -3.92 24.17
C SER A 113 3.78 -2.86 23.59
N LYS A 114 4.05 -1.57 23.85
CA LYS A 114 3.28 -0.45 23.29
C LYS A 114 3.48 -0.31 21.77
N VAL A 115 4.69 -0.58 21.28
CA VAL A 115 4.97 -0.58 19.84
C VAL A 115 4.20 -1.69 19.12
N LEU A 116 4.19 -2.90 19.68
CA LEU A 116 3.45 -4.03 19.13
C LEU A 116 1.95 -3.71 19.08
N LYS A 117 1.40 -3.13 20.16
CA LYS A 117 0.01 -2.66 20.22
C LYS A 117 -0.34 -1.65 19.12
N ILE A 118 0.54 -0.67 18.90
CA ILE A 118 0.33 0.31 17.83
C ILE A 118 0.44 -0.36 16.45
N ALA A 119 1.45 -1.21 16.22
CA ALA A 119 1.63 -1.92 14.95
C ALA A 119 0.43 -2.84 14.64
N HIS A 120 -0.07 -3.55 15.63
CA HIS A 120 -1.26 -4.39 15.55
C HIS A 120 -2.51 -3.56 15.20
N SER A 121 -2.70 -2.38 15.79
CA SER A 121 -3.83 -1.50 15.43
C SER A 121 -3.70 -0.86 14.03
N TRP A 122 -2.48 -0.69 13.52
CA TRP A 122 -2.22 -0.05 12.24
C TRP A 122 -2.35 -1.01 11.04
N MET A 123 -2.02 -2.29 11.22
CA MET A 123 -1.90 -3.30 10.16
C MET A 123 -3.22 -3.79 9.51
N PRO A 124 -4.35 -3.97 10.23
CA PRO A 124 -5.55 -4.59 9.66
C PRO A 124 -6.21 -3.75 8.56
N GLY A 125 -6.11 -2.43 8.61
CA GLY A 125 -6.79 -1.53 7.66
C GLY A 125 -6.42 -1.81 6.20
N SER A 126 -7.39 -2.13 5.34
CA SER A 126 -7.13 -2.44 3.92
C SER A 126 -6.56 -1.26 3.11
N SER A 127 -6.86 -0.04 3.56
CA SER A 127 -6.43 1.24 2.95
C SER A 127 -5.48 2.03 3.85
N GLY A 128 -5.07 1.46 4.99
CA GLY A 128 -4.28 2.15 6.01
C GLY A 128 -5.10 2.78 7.15
N VAL A 129 -4.38 3.23 8.19
CA VAL A 129 -4.92 3.95 9.35
C VAL A 129 -4.22 5.31 9.49
N PRO A 130 -4.95 6.43 9.58
CA PRO A 130 -4.35 7.75 9.77
C PRO A 130 -3.58 7.86 11.09
N ALA A 131 -2.42 8.51 11.08
CA ALA A 131 -1.62 8.74 12.29
C ALA A 131 -2.38 9.57 13.35
N LEU A 132 -3.26 10.49 12.93
CA LEU A 132 -4.12 11.25 13.85
C LEU A 132 -5.14 10.37 14.58
N GLN A 133 -5.62 9.29 13.95
CA GLN A 133 -6.54 8.35 14.59
C GLN A 133 -5.80 7.52 15.65
N LEU A 134 -4.64 6.96 15.30
CA LEU A 134 -3.79 6.22 16.24
C LEU A 134 -3.34 7.09 17.42
N ARG A 135 -3.06 8.37 17.18
CA ARG A 135 -2.76 9.34 18.24
C ARG A 135 -3.88 9.41 19.29
N ARG A 136 -5.14 9.49 18.84
CA ARG A 136 -6.31 9.58 19.73
C ARG A 136 -6.52 8.28 20.50
N HIS A 137 -6.37 7.14 19.84
CA HIS A 137 -6.49 5.81 20.46
C HIS A 137 -5.44 5.58 21.56
N TRP A 138 -4.19 5.97 21.33
CA TRP A 138 -3.07 5.65 22.23
C TRP A 138 -2.64 6.80 23.16
N GLY A 139 -3.29 7.97 23.07
CA GLY A 139 -3.00 9.14 23.91
C GLY A 139 -1.59 9.69 23.73
N MET A 140 -1.06 9.73 22.50
CA MET A 140 0.34 10.10 22.23
C MET A 140 0.48 11.44 21.49
N THR A 141 1.72 11.91 21.32
CA THR A 141 2.00 13.06 20.46
C THR A 141 1.99 12.63 18.98
N TYR A 142 1.50 13.52 18.10
CA TYR A 142 1.43 13.23 16.66
C TYR A 142 2.79 12.86 16.06
N PRO A 143 3.91 13.57 16.32
CA PRO A 143 5.21 13.23 15.74
C PRO A 143 5.68 11.81 16.11
N THR A 144 5.37 11.34 17.33
CA THR A 144 5.76 9.99 17.77
C THR A 144 5.04 8.92 16.97
N ILE A 145 3.72 9.04 16.81
CA ILE A 145 2.93 8.09 16.00
C ILE A 145 3.30 8.19 14.52
N PHE A 146 3.46 9.42 14.00
CA PHE A 146 3.82 9.66 12.61
C PHE A 146 5.17 9.03 12.25
N THR A 147 6.19 9.24 13.08
CA THR A 147 7.52 8.65 12.88
C THR A 147 7.48 7.12 13.03
N LEU A 148 6.72 6.58 13.99
CA LEU A 148 6.58 5.13 14.15
C LEU A 148 5.92 4.47 12.93
N CYS A 149 4.79 5.01 12.46
CA CYS A 149 4.11 4.51 11.25
C CYS A 149 5.03 4.59 10.04
N HIS A 150 5.80 5.67 9.91
CA HIS A 150 6.71 5.82 8.78
C HIS A 150 7.96 4.93 8.86
N LYS A 151 8.46 4.64 10.06
CA LYS A 151 9.48 3.61 10.30
C LYS A 151 8.97 2.23 9.86
N LEU A 152 7.74 1.87 10.22
CA LEU A 152 7.09 0.65 9.73
C LEU A 152 7.03 0.62 8.19
N ARG A 153 6.62 1.71 7.55
CA ARG A 153 6.59 1.79 6.08
C ARG A 153 7.97 1.70 5.44
N GLU A 154 8.98 2.35 6.02
CA GLU A 154 10.36 2.25 5.55
C GLU A 154 10.86 0.80 5.61
N GLY A 155 10.56 0.10 6.71
CA GLY A 155 10.84 -1.33 6.86
C GLY A 155 10.17 -2.18 5.79
N ILE A 156 8.89 -1.93 5.51
CA ILE A 156 8.17 -2.61 4.41
C ILE A 156 8.82 -2.28 3.06
N ALA A 157 9.09 -1.02 2.77
CA ALA A 157 9.68 -0.60 1.50
C ALA A 157 11.07 -1.22 1.25
N ARG A 158 11.86 -1.42 2.30
CA ARG A 158 13.21 -2.02 2.19
C ARG A 158 13.23 -3.55 2.30
N GLY A 159 12.25 -4.14 2.97
CA GLY A 159 12.25 -5.59 3.30
C GLY A 159 11.25 -6.41 2.49
N PHE A 160 10.17 -5.79 2.01
CA PHE A 160 9.12 -6.45 1.24
C PHE A 160 9.20 -6.15 -0.26
N ASN A 161 9.50 -4.91 -0.65
CA ASN A 161 9.61 -4.49 -2.04
C ASN A 161 10.99 -4.85 -2.64
N VAL A 162 11.41 -6.10 -2.48
CA VAL A 162 12.74 -6.61 -2.90
C VAL A 162 12.63 -7.95 -3.62
N GLY A 163 13.65 -8.28 -4.42
CA GLY A 163 13.72 -9.53 -5.16
C GLY A 163 12.89 -9.55 -6.45
N VAL A 164 13.20 -10.54 -7.29
CA VAL A 164 12.67 -10.71 -8.64
C VAL A 164 11.42 -11.60 -8.61
N LEU A 165 10.42 -11.23 -9.41
CA LEU A 165 9.19 -11.96 -9.66
C LEU A 165 9.36 -12.90 -10.86
N ALA A 166 8.63 -14.02 -10.83
CA ALA A 166 8.67 -15.03 -11.89
C ALA A 166 7.26 -15.53 -12.24
N GLY A 167 7.12 -16.14 -13.42
CA GLY A 167 5.83 -16.62 -13.95
C GLY A 167 4.99 -15.51 -14.59
N TYR A 168 3.67 -15.54 -14.38
CA TYR A 168 2.74 -14.54 -14.92
C TYR A 168 2.73 -13.27 -14.09
N GLN A 169 2.94 -12.14 -14.74
CA GLN A 169 3.05 -10.84 -14.09
C GLN A 169 2.10 -9.84 -14.73
N GLU A 170 1.33 -9.14 -13.91
CA GLU A 170 0.40 -8.10 -14.34
C GLU A 170 0.98 -6.73 -14.01
N MET A 171 1.02 -5.82 -14.98
CA MET A 171 1.57 -4.48 -14.83
C MET A 171 0.53 -3.40 -15.14
N ASP A 172 0.55 -2.33 -14.36
CA ASP A 172 -0.32 -1.16 -14.55
C ASP A 172 0.30 0.09 -13.87
N GLY A 173 -0.14 1.28 -14.28
CA GLY A 173 0.28 2.58 -13.78
C GLY A 173 -0.89 3.39 -13.21
N MET A 174 -0.65 4.11 -12.10
CA MET A 174 -1.64 5.02 -11.51
C MET A 174 -1.06 6.39 -11.20
N ASP A 175 -1.79 7.42 -11.60
CA ASP A 175 -1.50 8.80 -11.18
C ASP A 175 -1.84 9.11 -9.73
N THR A 176 -0.93 9.84 -9.08
CA THR A 176 -1.09 10.39 -7.74
C THR A 176 -0.53 11.82 -7.62
N ASN A 177 -0.97 12.57 -6.61
CA ASN A 177 -0.46 13.89 -6.19
C ASN A 177 -0.51 15.10 -7.17
N GLY A 178 -1.31 15.08 -8.25
CA GLY A 178 -1.40 16.20 -9.20
C GLY A 178 -2.44 17.31 -8.90
N ARG A 179 -3.70 16.94 -8.66
CA ARG A 179 -4.85 17.74 -8.15
C ARG A 179 -6.08 16.81 -8.16
N ARG A 180 -7.06 17.04 -7.27
CA ARG A 180 -8.03 16.05 -6.78
C ARG A 180 -9.02 15.50 -7.83
N TYR A 181 -9.43 14.24 -7.66
CA TYR A 181 -10.69 13.68 -8.18
C TYR A 181 -11.92 14.57 -7.87
N ARG A 182 -11.92 15.29 -6.75
CA ARG A 182 -12.95 16.26 -6.32
C ARG A 182 -12.91 17.62 -7.02
N GLU A 183 -11.93 17.89 -7.87
CA GLU A 183 -11.97 19.01 -8.82
C GLU A 183 -12.63 18.58 -10.16
N LYS A 184 -13.09 17.32 -10.29
CA LYS A 184 -13.85 16.75 -11.44
C LYS A 184 -15.39 16.81 -11.30
N ARG A 185 -15.94 17.36 -10.20
CA ARG A 185 -17.40 17.55 -10.02
C ARG A 185 -17.68 18.97 -9.51
N ASN A 186 -18.53 19.68 -10.26
CA ASN A 186 -19.08 21.03 -10.00
C ASN A 186 -18.13 22.24 -10.03
N LYS A 187 -17.23 22.34 -11.02
CA LYS A 187 -16.87 23.63 -11.64
C LYS A 187 -16.53 23.42 -13.13
N PRO A 188 -17.31 23.94 -14.09
CA PRO A 188 -16.78 24.14 -15.43
C PRO A 188 -15.65 25.17 -15.32
N LEU A 189 -14.43 24.78 -15.71
CA LEU A 189 -13.34 25.73 -15.87
C LEU A 189 -13.59 26.51 -17.17
N GLY A 190 -14.14 27.72 -17.02
CA GLY A 190 -14.16 28.74 -18.07
C GLY A 190 -15.38 28.73 -18.99
N SER A 191 -16.59 28.98 -18.47
CA SER A 191 -17.62 29.61 -19.30
C SER A 191 -17.39 31.12 -19.32
N ARG A 192 -16.53 31.60 -20.22
CA ARG A 192 -16.88 32.87 -20.85
C ARG A 192 -18.15 32.58 -21.63
N HIS A 193 -19.22 33.30 -21.34
CA HIS A 193 -20.46 33.21 -22.12
C HIS A 193 -20.11 33.62 -23.56
N LYS A 194 -19.79 32.64 -24.42
CA LYS A 194 -19.85 32.84 -25.87
C LYS A 194 -21.29 32.51 -26.24
N GLY A 195 -21.98 33.49 -26.81
CA GLY A 195 -23.32 33.31 -27.36
C GLY A 195 -23.37 32.08 -28.25
N ALA A 196 -24.55 31.47 -28.35
CA ALA A 196 -24.77 30.27 -29.15
C ALA A 196 -24.17 30.46 -30.56
N PRO A 197 -23.44 29.48 -31.11
CA PRO A 197 -22.94 29.57 -32.47
C PRO A 197 -24.13 29.58 -33.44
N THR A 198 -24.22 30.59 -34.29
CA THR A 198 -25.15 30.59 -35.43
C THR A 198 -24.68 29.51 -36.39
N VAL A 199 -25.41 28.40 -36.46
CA VAL A 199 -25.10 27.30 -37.38
C VAL A 199 -25.52 27.75 -38.79
N PRO A 200 -24.61 27.74 -39.78
CA PRO A 200 -24.96 28.00 -41.18
C PRO A 200 -26.05 27.02 -41.67
N VAL A 201 -27.03 27.52 -42.41
CA VAL A 201 -28.23 26.77 -42.86
C VAL A 201 -27.87 25.53 -43.72
N GLU A 202 -26.67 25.51 -44.28
CA GLU A 202 -26.13 24.39 -45.07
C GLU A 202 -25.83 23.13 -44.24
N LEU A 203 -25.58 23.26 -42.93
CA LEU A 203 -25.34 22.15 -42.00
C LEU A 203 -26.64 21.54 -41.41
N LEU A 204 -27.81 21.99 -41.87
CA LEU A 204 -29.13 21.53 -41.41
C LEU A 204 -29.79 20.48 -42.31
N LYS A 205 -29.11 19.96 -43.34
CA LYS A 205 -29.64 18.83 -44.13
C LYS A 205 -29.14 17.50 -43.55
N PRO A 206 -30.03 16.57 -43.16
CA PRO A 206 -29.61 15.29 -42.64
C PRO A 206 -29.35 14.38 -43.84
N ASP A 207 -28.10 13.94 -44.00
CA ASP A 207 -27.81 12.72 -44.74
C ASP A 207 -27.20 11.68 -43.81
N LYS A 208 -27.54 10.44 -44.12
CA LYS A 208 -27.68 9.25 -43.28
C LYS A 208 -26.53 8.87 -42.34
N ASP A 209 -26.97 8.25 -41.24
CA ASP A 209 -26.31 7.25 -40.40
C ASP A 209 -25.00 7.64 -39.69
N PHE A 210 -25.16 7.91 -38.38
CA PHE A 210 -24.18 7.83 -37.27
C PHE A 210 -23.91 9.16 -36.57
N VAL A 211 -24.54 9.45 -35.41
CA VAL A 211 -24.00 10.45 -34.47
C VAL A 211 -24.39 10.18 -33.00
N GLY A 212 -23.63 9.33 -32.30
CA GLY A 212 -23.31 9.62 -30.90
C GLY A 212 -22.30 10.77 -30.86
N PRO A 213 -22.17 11.54 -29.75
CA PRO A 213 -21.19 12.62 -29.70
C PRO A 213 -19.80 12.05 -30.03
N PRO A 214 -19.00 12.74 -30.87
CA PRO A 214 -17.66 12.26 -31.21
C PRO A 214 -16.89 12.01 -29.92
N VAL A 215 -16.23 10.85 -29.83
CA VAL A 215 -15.38 10.52 -28.68
C VAL A 215 -14.37 11.66 -28.57
N PRO A 216 -14.35 12.43 -27.45
CA PRO A 216 -13.41 13.52 -27.36
C PRO A 216 -12.01 12.96 -27.49
N HIS A 217 -11.22 13.47 -28.43
CA HIS A 217 -9.79 13.20 -28.48
C HIS A 217 -9.24 13.40 -27.06
N LYS A 218 -8.52 12.42 -26.47
CA LYS A 218 -8.09 12.38 -25.06
C LYS A 218 -7.39 13.69 -24.64
N PHE A 219 -8.17 14.72 -24.32
CA PHE A 219 -7.72 16.11 -24.18
C PHE A 219 -6.83 16.29 -22.94
N TRP A 220 -6.99 15.39 -21.97
CA TRP A 220 -6.19 15.33 -20.76
C TRP A 220 -4.72 14.93 -21.00
N LYS A 221 -4.38 14.29 -22.14
CA LYS A 221 -2.96 14.02 -22.48
C LYS A 221 -2.18 15.29 -22.85
N LYS A 222 -2.86 16.39 -23.24
CA LYS A 222 -2.23 17.70 -23.61
C LYS A 222 -2.30 18.77 -22.52
N VAL A 223 -2.98 18.51 -21.39
CA VAL A 223 -2.97 19.45 -20.26
C VAL A 223 -1.61 19.36 -19.57
N GLN A 224 -0.94 20.50 -19.38
CA GLN A 224 0.30 20.56 -18.62
C GLN A 224 0.08 19.90 -17.26
N GLN A 225 0.66 18.72 -17.11
CA GLN A 225 0.43 17.92 -15.92
C GLN A 225 1.00 18.68 -14.71
N PRO A 226 0.32 18.63 -13.56
CA PRO A 226 0.82 19.30 -12.37
C PRO A 226 2.24 18.82 -12.06
N ALA A 227 3.15 19.74 -11.74
CA ALA A 227 4.55 19.39 -11.44
C ALA A 227 4.70 18.38 -10.28
N ASP A 228 3.71 18.35 -9.38
CA ASP A 228 3.64 17.42 -8.25
C ASP A 228 3.06 16.04 -8.63
N ARG A 229 2.51 15.85 -9.84
CA ARG A 229 2.01 14.55 -10.30
C ARG A 229 3.14 13.52 -10.29
N ARG A 230 2.85 12.35 -9.75
CA ARG A 230 3.72 11.17 -9.82
C ARG A 230 2.92 9.99 -10.32
N MET A 231 3.60 9.06 -10.95
CA MET A 231 3.08 7.77 -11.35
C MET A 231 3.51 6.71 -10.36
N VAL A 232 2.56 5.93 -9.88
CA VAL A 232 2.80 4.70 -9.14
C VAL A 232 2.67 3.56 -10.15
N MET A 233 3.80 2.96 -10.52
CA MET A 233 3.81 1.75 -11.33
C MET A 233 3.75 0.53 -10.41
N VAL A 234 2.92 -0.43 -10.75
CA VAL A 234 2.79 -1.69 -10.01
C VAL A 234 3.04 -2.88 -10.94
N MET A 235 3.70 -3.89 -10.40
CA MET A 235 3.91 -5.18 -11.04
C MET A 235 3.50 -6.27 -10.05
N ARG A 236 2.61 -7.18 -10.46
CA ARG A 236 2.03 -8.19 -9.57
C ARG A 236 2.21 -9.58 -10.14
N GLN A 237 2.81 -10.46 -9.36
CA GLN A 237 2.90 -11.87 -9.69
C GLN A 237 1.56 -12.55 -9.38
N ARG A 238 1.00 -13.25 -10.39
CA ARG A 238 -0.22 -14.03 -10.24
C ARG A 238 0.07 -15.34 -9.51
N GLY A 239 -0.79 -15.70 -8.56
CA GLY A 239 -0.73 -16.99 -7.90
C GLY A 239 -1.05 -18.15 -8.84
N VAL A 240 -0.33 -19.25 -8.67
CA VAL A 240 -0.47 -20.46 -9.51
C VAL A 240 -1.86 -21.10 -9.35
N SER A 241 -2.45 -21.08 -8.15
CA SER A 241 -3.76 -21.67 -7.90
C SER A 241 -4.91 -20.69 -8.13
N LYS A 242 -5.98 -21.19 -8.75
CA LYS A 242 -7.21 -20.43 -9.03
C LYS A 242 -7.77 -19.85 -7.72
N GLY A 243 -8.08 -18.56 -7.73
CA GLY A 243 -8.63 -17.85 -6.57
C GLY A 243 -7.59 -17.33 -5.56
N LYS A 244 -6.31 -17.75 -5.64
CA LYS A 244 -5.23 -17.23 -4.77
C LYS A 244 -4.96 -15.74 -5.03
N GLY A 245 -5.29 -15.21 -6.20
CA GLY A 245 -5.00 -13.81 -6.56
C GLY A 245 -3.49 -13.58 -6.67
N ALA A 246 -3.03 -12.34 -6.54
CA ALA A 246 -1.60 -12.04 -6.58
C ALA A 246 -0.86 -12.47 -5.31
N THR A 247 0.38 -12.95 -5.49
CA THR A 247 1.24 -13.52 -4.43
C THR A 247 2.35 -12.57 -4.00
N ALA A 248 2.82 -11.73 -4.91
CA ALA A 248 3.87 -10.76 -4.64
C ALA A 248 3.68 -9.53 -5.53
N THR A 249 3.93 -8.37 -4.97
CA THR A 249 3.75 -7.07 -5.61
C THR A 249 5.03 -6.26 -5.51
N ARG A 250 5.42 -5.64 -6.63
CA ARG A 250 6.54 -4.70 -6.71
C ARG A 250 6.01 -3.36 -7.16
N VAL A 251 6.56 -2.30 -6.56
CA VAL A 251 6.07 -0.94 -6.80
C VAL A 251 7.24 -0.03 -7.08
N GLY A 252 7.02 0.91 -8.00
CA GLY A 252 7.98 1.96 -8.34
C GLY A 252 7.28 3.29 -8.53
N ILE A 253 7.97 4.37 -8.20
CA ILE A 253 7.48 5.73 -8.44
C ILE A 253 8.22 6.32 -9.63
N ALA A 254 7.48 6.96 -10.52
CA ALA A 254 8.02 7.68 -11.66
C ALA A 254 7.36 9.05 -11.80
N ILE A 255 7.93 9.88 -12.67
CA ILE A 255 7.38 11.20 -12.97
C ILE A 255 6.33 11.07 -14.08
N THR A 256 6.64 10.29 -15.11
CA THR A 256 5.80 10.09 -16.29
C THR A 256 5.66 8.61 -16.62
N GLU A 257 4.60 8.31 -17.37
CA GLU A 257 4.42 7.03 -18.06
C GLU A 257 5.28 7.09 -19.30
N SER A 258 6.42 6.41 -19.27
CA SER A 258 7.29 6.30 -20.44
C SER A 258 7.64 4.82 -20.64
N SER A 259 7.91 4.44 -21.89
CA SER A 259 8.36 3.08 -22.19
C SER A 259 9.65 2.74 -21.42
N HIS A 260 10.51 3.75 -21.20
CA HIS A 260 11.70 3.60 -20.37
C HIS A 260 11.36 3.28 -18.92
N THR A 261 10.41 4.00 -18.31
CA THR A 261 9.95 3.76 -16.93
C THR A 261 9.43 2.33 -16.75
N ALA A 262 8.55 1.91 -17.65
CA ALA A 262 7.93 0.57 -17.61
C ALA A 262 9.01 -0.51 -17.75
N THR A 263 9.93 -0.34 -18.71
CA THR A 263 11.04 -1.25 -18.95
C THR A 263 11.99 -1.31 -17.76
N THR A 264 12.34 -0.17 -17.15
CA THR A 264 13.21 -0.12 -15.96
C THR A 264 12.59 -0.81 -14.76
N LEU A 265 11.29 -0.66 -14.53
CA LEU A 265 10.61 -1.43 -13.48
C LEU A 265 10.66 -2.92 -13.79
N ALA A 266 10.36 -3.28 -15.04
CA ALA A 266 10.24 -4.67 -15.44
C ALA A 266 11.59 -5.40 -15.38
N THR A 267 12.66 -4.84 -15.93
CA THR A 267 13.99 -5.45 -15.89
C THR A 267 14.56 -5.53 -14.47
N ARG A 268 14.17 -4.60 -13.59
CA ARG A 268 14.60 -4.61 -12.19
C ARG A 268 13.93 -5.71 -11.36
N PHE A 269 12.67 -6.03 -11.66
CA PHE A 269 11.83 -6.84 -10.78
C PHE A 269 11.23 -8.09 -11.43
N ALA A 270 11.41 -8.33 -12.72
CA ALA A 270 10.91 -9.52 -13.40
C ALA A 270 12.04 -10.37 -13.99
N SER A 271 11.89 -11.69 -13.88
CA SER A 271 12.74 -12.64 -14.60
C SER A 271 12.43 -12.57 -16.11
N ALA A 272 13.45 -12.71 -16.96
CA ALA A 272 13.27 -12.76 -18.42
C ALA A 272 12.35 -13.90 -18.87
N GLU A 273 12.25 -14.99 -18.10
CA GLU A 273 11.38 -16.13 -18.41
C GLU A 273 9.88 -15.88 -18.14
N SER A 274 9.55 -14.72 -17.60
CA SER A 274 8.17 -14.38 -17.25
C SER A 274 7.29 -14.03 -18.43
N VAL A 275 5.99 -14.19 -18.21
CA VAL A 275 4.94 -13.70 -19.11
C VAL A 275 4.36 -12.42 -18.53
N VAL A 276 4.50 -11.31 -19.24
CA VAL A 276 4.02 -10.00 -18.78
C VAL A 276 2.67 -9.68 -19.43
N LEU A 277 1.72 -9.24 -18.61
CA LEU A 277 0.35 -8.89 -18.95
C LEU A 277 0.17 -7.40 -18.68
N SER A 278 -0.19 -6.62 -19.70
CA SER A 278 -0.40 -5.16 -19.56
C SER A 278 -1.60 -4.68 -20.38
N ASP A 279 -1.91 -3.40 -20.26
CA ASP A 279 -2.82 -2.72 -21.18
C ASP A 279 -2.14 -2.43 -22.53
N GLU A 280 -2.95 -2.05 -23.53
CA GLU A 280 -2.52 -1.52 -24.84
C GLU A 280 -1.97 -0.09 -24.77
N ASP A 281 -1.04 0.17 -23.86
CA ASP A 281 -0.25 1.39 -23.90
C ASP A 281 1.11 1.11 -24.56
N GLY A 282 1.51 1.94 -25.53
CA GLY A 282 2.79 1.80 -26.25
C GLY A 282 4.03 1.91 -25.36
N SER A 283 3.86 2.28 -24.08
CA SER A 283 4.91 2.13 -23.08
C SER A 283 5.40 0.68 -22.90
N TYR A 284 4.60 -0.32 -23.28
CA TYR A 284 4.92 -1.73 -23.09
C TYR A 284 5.49 -2.43 -24.34
N ASP A 285 5.61 -1.76 -25.49
CA ASP A 285 6.01 -2.37 -26.76
C ASP A 285 7.40 -3.06 -26.72
N ALA A 286 8.29 -2.58 -25.85
CA ALA A 286 9.63 -3.14 -25.69
C ALA A 286 9.64 -4.52 -25.00
N PHE A 287 8.55 -4.92 -24.32
CA PHE A 287 8.53 -6.10 -23.46
C PHE A 287 8.59 -7.40 -24.23
N GLY A 288 8.01 -7.44 -25.44
CA GLY A 288 8.07 -8.62 -26.31
C GLY A 288 9.50 -9.05 -26.70
N ARG A 289 10.50 -8.16 -26.54
CA ARG A 289 11.92 -8.46 -26.81
C ARG A 289 12.69 -8.89 -25.57
N ILE A 290 12.18 -8.59 -24.38
CA ILE A 290 12.90 -8.73 -23.11
C ILE A 290 12.41 -9.97 -22.36
N PHE A 291 11.12 -10.26 -22.47
CA PHE A 291 10.46 -11.34 -21.73
C PHE A 291 10.03 -12.47 -22.67
N LYS A 292 9.84 -13.65 -22.09
CA LYS A 292 9.39 -14.85 -22.81
C LYS A 292 8.14 -14.58 -23.65
N GLU A 293 7.17 -13.86 -23.10
CA GLU A 293 5.93 -13.52 -23.78
C GLU A 293 5.34 -12.23 -23.18
N HIS A 294 4.81 -11.37 -24.04
CA HIS A 294 4.06 -10.18 -23.63
C HIS A 294 2.66 -10.26 -24.24
N LYS A 295 1.64 -10.05 -23.42
CA LYS A 295 0.24 -10.02 -23.86
C LYS A 295 -0.39 -8.71 -23.40
N SER A 296 -0.99 -8.00 -24.34
CA SER A 296 -1.78 -6.80 -24.09
C SER A 296 -3.27 -7.10 -24.17
N ILE A 297 -4.09 -6.33 -23.44
CA ILE A 297 -5.55 -6.34 -23.61
C ILE A 297 -6.07 -4.93 -23.81
N SER A 298 -6.97 -4.78 -24.78
CA SER A 298 -7.78 -3.58 -24.93
C SER A 298 -8.94 -3.60 -23.95
N HIS A 299 -8.89 -2.76 -22.92
CA HIS A 299 -10.02 -2.57 -21.99
C HIS A 299 -11.24 -1.90 -22.65
N SER A 300 -11.12 -1.40 -23.88
CA SER A 300 -12.25 -0.97 -24.72
C SER A 300 -13.05 -2.14 -25.29
N GLU A 301 -12.44 -3.31 -25.46
CA GLU A 301 -13.05 -4.46 -26.15
C GLU A 301 -13.40 -5.58 -25.17
N ALA A 302 -12.53 -5.87 -24.18
CA ALA A 302 -12.79 -6.90 -23.18
C ALA A 302 -12.02 -6.69 -21.87
N TYR A 303 -12.65 -7.03 -20.73
CA TYR A 303 -12.02 -7.04 -19.39
C TYR A 303 -11.19 -8.32 -19.12
N SER A 304 -11.32 -9.31 -20.00
CA SER A 304 -10.61 -10.60 -19.98
C SER A 304 -10.87 -11.30 -21.32
N ASP A 305 -9.84 -11.87 -21.92
CA ASP A 305 -9.94 -12.62 -23.18
C ASP A 305 -10.59 -14.01 -23.03
N GLY A 306 -10.98 -14.39 -21.81
CA GLY A 306 -11.52 -15.71 -21.46
C GLY A 306 -10.47 -16.83 -21.44
N LYS A 307 -9.25 -16.56 -21.94
CA LYS A 307 -8.09 -17.46 -21.95
C LYS A 307 -7.11 -17.18 -20.81
N GLY A 308 -7.41 -16.18 -19.98
CA GLY A 308 -6.68 -15.89 -18.74
C GLY A 308 -5.67 -14.74 -18.89
N THR A 309 -5.73 -13.99 -19.97
CA THR A 309 -5.04 -12.70 -20.10
C THR A 309 -5.92 -11.67 -19.37
N ASN A 310 -5.37 -10.95 -18.40
CA ASN A 310 -5.92 -9.72 -17.80
C ASN A 310 -4.88 -9.11 -16.86
N ASN A 311 -5.07 -7.85 -16.47
CA ASN A 311 -4.28 -7.11 -15.48
C ASN A 311 -5.09 -6.75 -14.21
N ASN A 312 -6.19 -7.46 -13.95
CA ASN A 312 -7.16 -7.15 -12.90
C ASN A 312 -6.54 -7.04 -11.49
N GLN A 313 -5.46 -7.77 -11.21
CA GLN A 313 -4.77 -7.66 -9.92
C GLN A 313 -4.04 -6.32 -9.80
N ALA A 314 -3.42 -5.83 -10.87
CA ALA A 314 -2.74 -4.55 -10.91
C ALA A 314 -3.76 -3.40 -10.76
N GLU A 315 -4.89 -3.47 -11.47
CA GLU A 315 -6.00 -2.54 -11.29
C GLU A 315 -6.58 -2.56 -9.86
N SER A 316 -6.72 -3.76 -9.25
CA SER A 316 -7.18 -3.91 -7.86
C SER A 316 -6.27 -3.16 -6.89
N PHE A 317 -4.95 -3.25 -7.07
CA PHE A 317 -3.99 -2.48 -6.28
C PHE A 317 -4.18 -0.98 -6.48
N ASN A 318 -4.27 -0.53 -7.74
CA ASN A 318 -4.46 0.89 -8.08
C ASN A 318 -5.73 1.45 -7.43
N ARG A 319 -6.84 0.70 -7.45
CA ARG A 319 -8.08 1.09 -6.77
C ARG A 319 -7.92 1.24 -5.26
N ARG A 320 -7.15 0.37 -4.60
CA ARG A 320 -6.91 0.49 -3.15
C ARG A 320 -5.96 1.62 -2.81
N MET A 321 -4.86 1.76 -3.57
CA MET A 321 -3.91 2.87 -3.41
C MET A 321 -4.62 4.22 -3.58
N ARG A 322 -5.50 4.36 -4.57
CA ARG A 322 -6.34 5.54 -4.75
C ARG A 322 -7.19 5.84 -3.52
N ARG A 323 -7.88 4.84 -2.96
CA ARG A 323 -8.67 5.00 -1.72
C ARG A 323 -7.83 5.41 -0.53
N ALA A 324 -6.61 4.86 -0.40
CA ALA A 324 -5.68 5.22 0.66
C ALA A 324 -5.24 6.70 0.52
N VAL A 325 -4.84 7.11 -0.68
CA VAL A 325 -4.41 8.49 -0.98
C VAL A 325 -5.54 9.51 -0.82
N GLU A 326 -6.73 9.19 -1.32
CA GLU A 326 -7.88 10.11 -1.37
C GLU A 326 -8.68 10.13 -0.06
N GLY A 327 -8.78 8.99 0.63
CA GLY A 327 -9.62 8.84 1.82
C GLY A 327 -8.85 8.88 3.13
N MET A 328 -7.63 8.34 3.18
CA MET A 328 -6.90 8.14 4.44
C MET A 328 -5.74 9.12 4.63
N TYR A 329 -4.83 9.21 3.66
CA TYR A 329 -3.60 10.01 3.79
C TYR A 329 -3.74 11.44 3.29
N LEU A 330 -4.74 11.71 2.45
CA LEU A 330 -5.07 13.05 1.93
C LEU A 330 -3.85 13.75 1.33
N ASN A 331 -3.37 13.23 0.19
CA ASN A 331 -2.28 13.83 -0.62
C ASN A 331 -0.89 13.63 0.02
N PRO A 332 -0.38 12.38 0.12
CA PRO A 332 0.92 12.09 0.72
C PRO A 332 2.03 12.87 0.00
N SER A 333 3.09 13.27 0.72
CA SER A 333 4.22 13.94 0.06
C SER A 333 4.90 13.01 -0.94
N ASN A 334 5.23 13.51 -2.14
CA ASN A 334 6.00 12.78 -3.16
C ASN A 334 7.29 12.17 -2.58
N LYS A 335 7.89 12.89 -1.64
CA LYS A 335 9.06 12.44 -0.89
C LYS A 335 8.92 11.03 -0.36
N TYR A 336 7.77 10.69 0.25
CA TYR A 336 7.53 9.42 0.94
C TYR A 336 6.54 8.51 0.20
N LEU A 337 6.23 8.82 -1.06
CA LEU A 337 5.19 8.14 -1.81
C LEU A 337 5.52 6.67 -2.06
N HIS A 338 6.80 6.35 -2.29
CA HIS A 338 7.28 4.98 -2.45
C HIS A 338 6.95 4.11 -1.23
N GLU A 339 7.13 4.64 -0.01
CA GLU A 339 6.81 3.95 1.23
C GLU A 339 5.30 3.73 1.41
N TYR A 340 4.47 4.71 1.04
CA TYR A 340 3.02 4.56 1.07
C TYR A 340 2.55 3.49 0.08
N ALA A 341 3.13 3.46 -1.12
CA ALA A 341 2.77 2.49 -2.13
C ALA A 341 3.25 1.07 -1.76
N SER A 342 4.44 0.97 -1.15
CA SER A 342 4.97 -0.29 -0.58
C SER A 342 4.11 -0.82 0.57
N GLU A 343 3.61 0.06 1.45
CA GLU A 343 2.63 -0.31 2.48
C GLU A 343 1.37 -0.92 1.85
N GLN A 344 0.82 -0.27 0.82
CA GLN A 344 -0.39 -0.75 0.16
C GLN A 344 -0.16 -2.12 -0.51
N ALA A 345 1.02 -2.33 -1.10
CA ALA A 345 1.39 -3.60 -1.73
C ALA A 345 1.46 -4.72 -0.68
N TRP A 346 2.13 -4.46 0.45
CA TRP A 346 2.18 -5.40 1.55
C TRP A 346 0.78 -5.73 2.11
N ARG A 347 -0.08 -4.73 2.31
CA ARG A 347 -1.47 -4.94 2.77
C ARG A 347 -2.31 -5.77 1.78
N GLU A 348 -2.03 -5.61 0.48
CA GLU A 348 -2.72 -6.33 -0.59
C GLU A 348 -2.35 -7.82 -0.59
N ASP A 349 -1.05 -8.12 -0.50
CA ASP A 349 -0.52 -9.47 -0.59
C ASP A 349 -0.76 -10.27 0.72
N THR A 350 -0.74 -9.58 1.85
CA THR A 350 -1.05 -10.17 3.18
C THR A 350 -2.54 -10.15 3.53
N ARG A 351 -3.43 -9.81 2.58
CA ARG A 351 -4.87 -9.65 2.87
C ARG A 351 -5.56 -10.93 3.34
N ARG A 352 -5.01 -12.10 2.99
CA ARG A 352 -5.53 -13.41 3.38
C ARG A 352 -4.74 -14.07 4.50
N MET A 353 -3.93 -13.30 5.22
CA MET A 353 -3.27 -13.77 6.43
C MET A 353 -4.16 -13.51 7.65
N PRO A 354 -4.25 -14.46 8.59
CA PRO A 354 -4.81 -14.21 9.92
C PRO A 354 -4.07 -13.07 10.61
N THR A 355 -4.73 -12.37 11.52
CA THR A 355 -4.17 -11.18 12.18
C THR A 355 -2.83 -11.46 12.88
N GLY A 356 -2.70 -12.58 13.61
CA GLY A 356 -1.45 -12.96 14.27
C GLY A 356 -0.29 -13.20 13.31
N GLU A 357 -0.53 -13.97 12.24
CA GLU A 357 0.49 -14.21 11.20
C GLU A 357 0.88 -12.93 10.48
N LYS A 358 -0.07 -12.02 10.26
CA LYS A 358 0.18 -10.74 9.63
C LYS A 358 1.08 -9.86 10.50
N LEU A 359 0.88 -9.86 11.82
CA LEU A 359 1.75 -9.16 12.77
C LEU A 359 3.16 -9.78 12.74
N HIS A 360 3.25 -11.10 12.82
CA HIS A 360 4.52 -11.83 12.71
C HIS A 360 5.26 -11.50 11.41
N ASN A 361 4.55 -11.49 10.27
CA ASN A 361 5.11 -11.12 8.97
C ASN A 361 5.61 -9.66 8.95
N LEU A 362 4.83 -8.72 9.50
CA LEU A 362 5.22 -7.32 9.60
C LEU A 362 6.52 -7.16 10.40
N LEU A 363 6.60 -7.79 11.57
CA LEU A 363 7.76 -7.74 12.45
C LEU A 363 9.00 -8.30 11.74
N ARG A 364 8.87 -9.46 11.10
CA ARG A 364 9.95 -10.10 10.34
C ARG A 364 10.47 -9.20 9.21
N VAL A 365 9.57 -8.64 8.40
CA VAL A 365 9.92 -7.76 7.27
C VAL A 365 10.59 -6.47 7.75
N VAL A 366 10.01 -5.81 8.77
CA VAL A 366 10.47 -4.49 9.20
C VAL A 366 11.77 -4.56 10.00
N MET A 367 12.00 -5.60 10.79
CA MET A 367 13.19 -5.66 11.64
C MET A 367 14.44 -6.19 10.92
N PHE A 368 14.29 -6.89 9.79
CA PHE A 368 15.43 -7.44 9.06
C PHE A 368 16.22 -6.40 8.26
N VAL A 369 15.64 -5.23 7.95
CA VAL A 369 16.27 -4.26 7.03
C VAL A 369 17.38 -3.41 7.65
N GLY A 370 17.59 -3.48 8.97
CA GLY A 370 18.54 -2.65 9.70
C GLY A 370 17.95 -1.33 10.24
N PRO A 371 18.79 -0.38 10.69
CA PRO A 371 18.33 0.90 11.23
C PRO A 371 17.57 1.76 10.22
N SER A 372 16.62 2.55 10.72
CA SER A 372 15.90 3.53 9.90
C SER A 372 16.86 4.61 9.40
N GLN A 373 16.88 4.82 8.08
CA GLN A 373 17.73 5.82 7.44
C GLN A 373 17.05 7.19 7.38
N SER A 374 15.73 7.20 7.13
CA SER A 374 15.00 8.44 6.84
C SER A 374 14.31 9.07 8.06
N TRP A 375 14.11 8.31 9.14
CA TRP A 375 13.28 8.74 10.27
C TRP A 375 14.04 8.89 11.59
N CYS A 376 15.32 8.52 11.64
CA CYS A 376 16.20 8.81 12.76
C CYS A 376 16.47 10.32 12.84
N GLY A 377 16.12 10.93 13.98
CA GLY A 377 16.25 12.38 14.19
C GLY A 377 15.22 13.23 13.41
N TYR A 378 14.12 12.63 12.92
CA TYR A 378 13.10 13.37 12.17
C TYR A 378 12.55 14.58 12.94
N THR A 379 12.26 14.41 14.23
CA THR A 379 11.77 15.50 15.09
C THR A 379 12.84 16.53 15.45
N GLN A 380 14.12 16.25 15.16
CA GLN A 380 15.25 17.15 15.31
C GLN A 380 15.58 17.91 14.01
N GLY A 381 14.70 17.82 13.00
CA GLY A 381 14.86 18.50 11.71
C GLY A 381 15.61 17.71 10.63
N LYS A 382 16.03 16.46 10.92
CA LYS A 382 16.64 15.59 9.90
C LYS A 382 15.56 15.02 8.98
N HIS A 383 15.37 15.65 7.83
CA HIS A 383 14.36 15.26 6.85
C HIS A 383 15.00 14.86 5.51
N ARG A 384 14.43 13.86 4.84
CA ARG A 384 15.07 13.19 3.68
C ARG A 384 15.58 14.03 2.49
N LEU A 385 15.36 15.31 2.28
CA LEU A 385 15.67 16.03 1.00
C LEU A 385 15.27 15.43 -0.38
N GLU A 386 15.27 14.12 -0.63
CA GLU A 386 15.05 13.49 -1.94
C GLU A 386 13.75 12.66 -2.03
N GLU A 387 13.23 12.51 -3.25
CA GLU A 387 12.17 11.58 -3.64
C GLU A 387 12.78 10.31 -4.21
N LEU A 388 12.25 9.15 -3.82
CA LEU A 388 12.68 7.84 -4.31
C LEU A 388 11.93 7.52 -5.61
N LEU A 389 12.63 7.56 -6.75
CA LEU A 389 12.08 7.25 -8.07
C LEU A 389 12.80 6.06 -8.70
N LEU A 390 12.16 5.42 -9.68
CA LEU A 390 12.73 4.30 -10.42
C LEU A 390 13.99 4.67 -11.20
N GLU A 391 13.97 5.85 -11.82
CA GLU A 391 15.05 6.38 -12.68
C GLU A 391 16.21 7.00 -11.88
N GLY A 392 16.13 6.98 -10.55
CA GLY A 392 17.10 7.61 -9.65
C GLY A 392 16.49 8.71 -8.80
N ASN A 393 17.08 8.93 -7.63
CA ASN A 393 16.57 9.90 -6.67
C ASN A 393 16.64 11.32 -7.23
N LYS A 394 15.62 12.13 -6.91
CA LYS A 394 15.58 13.54 -7.27
C LYS A 394 15.35 14.42 -6.05
N PRO A 395 15.86 15.66 -6.03
CA PRO A 395 15.60 16.58 -4.94
C PRO A 395 14.09 16.82 -4.82
N ALA A 396 13.55 16.59 -3.64
CA ALA A 396 12.14 16.80 -3.33
C ALA A 396 11.92 18.28 -3.02
N LYS A 397 10.89 18.88 -3.63
CA LYS A 397 10.46 20.21 -3.24
C LYS A 397 9.99 20.17 -1.78
N ALA A 398 10.58 21.01 -0.92
CA ALA A 398 10.11 21.14 0.45
C ALA A 398 8.64 21.59 0.45
N ARG A 399 7.75 20.81 1.06
CA ARG A 399 6.37 21.22 1.30
C ARG A 399 6.33 22.04 2.59
N GLY A 400 5.97 23.30 2.45
CA GLY A 400 5.91 24.25 3.55
C GLY A 400 6.13 25.66 3.04
N ARG A 401 5.66 26.63 3.82
CA ARG A 401 6.02 28.02 3.62
C ARG A 401 7.52 28.18 3.93
N PRO A 402 8.31 28.84 3.08
CA PRO A 402 9.70 29.16 3.39
C PRO A 402 9.79 29.86 4.75
N LYS A 403 10.93 29.71 5.44
CA LYS A 403 11.19 30.46 6.68
C LYS A 403 11.11 31.96 6.34
N GLY A 404 10.24 32.70 7.03
CA GLY A 404 9.99 34.12 6.75
C GLY A 404 8.87 34.41 5.73
N TRP A 405 8.14 33.40 5.25
CA TRP A 405 6.99 33.63 4.37
C TRP A 405 5.85 34.32 5.14
N VAL A 406 5.43 35.48 4.65
CA VAL A 406 4.29 36.24 5.17
C VAL A 406 3.09 36.01 4.25
N ALA A 407 1.90 35.83 4.82
CA ALA A 407 0.69 35.71 4.02
C ALA A 407 0.44 36.99 3.23
N PRO A 408 0.13 36.92 1.93
CA PRO A 408 -0.34 38.10 1.23
C PRO A 408 -1.58 38.63 1.95
N VAL A 409 -1.60 39.92 2.22
CA VAL A 409 -2.76 40.60 2.81
C VAL A 409 -3.95 40.37 1.86
N PRO A 410 -5.12 39.92 2.36
CA PRO A 410 -6.31 39.79 1.54
C PRO A 410 -6.57 41.14 0.83
N ARG A 411 -6.73 41.10 -0.50
CA ARG A 411 -7.16 42.28 -1.27
C ARG A 411 -8.63 42.55 -1.05
#